data_AF-A0A1B6AJW6-F1
#
_entry.id   AF-A0A1B6AJW6-F1
#
_cell.length_a   1.000
_cell.length_b   1.000
_cell.length_c   1.000
_cell.angle_alpha   90.00
_cell.angle_beta   90.00
_cell.angle_gamma   90.00
#
_symmetry.space_group_name_H-M   'P 1'
#
loop_
_entity.id
_entity.type
_entity.pdbx_description
1 polymer ?
#
loop_
_entity_poly.entity_id
_entity_poly.type
_entity_poly.pdbx_seq_one_letter_code
_entity_poly.pdbx_strand_id
1 'polypeptide(L)'
;MAASKVFTEFSEGLGTINSSDSGQGPDRAVSDRIKGATSSSYDMAATASSQGDIWNWGMHDDTLLREIRALVPGFADYDTDGYSEQLYFLALRDLPIGLAELAGASVLEVGCGLGEGLNFLSRLIDAERVTGLDLSPQAITRATTRLSRGRRLHFVQGDAENLPFEDGELDLVINIESSHTYPDFGRFLDEVARVLKPGGHFSHIDTFTAPRYAQMTRHKEESRGLAWIHERDISEEVRTSIRRRMTAGSHFQRTFAEKRMSPVARLVGRQVRRTIFGAKFAGFPDTALTKALKKAGAVPSLQGLPDSYRHHIARKG
;
A
#
# COMPACT_ATOMS: atom_id res chain seq x y z
N MET A 1 12.09 -23.29 8.09
CA MET A 1 12.67 -22.47 9.16
C MET A 1 12.88 -21.01 8.73
N ALA A 2 13.46 -20.72 7.56
CA ALA A 2 13.70 -19.33 7.11
C ALA A 2 12.43 -18.46 6.97
N ALA A 3 11.39 -18.91 6.26
CA ALA A 3 10.16 -18.11 6.07
C ALA A 3 9.44 -17.79 7.38
N SER A 4 9.37 -18.75 8.31
CA SER A 4 8.76 -18.54 9.64
C SER A 4 9.48 -17.46 10.44
N LYS A 5 10.81 -17.40 10.36
CA LYS A 5 11.62 -16.37 11.04
C LYS A 5 11.34 -14.98 10.47
N VAL A 6 11.31 -14.86 9.13
CA VAL A 6 11.02 -13.58 8.45
C VAL A 6 9.64 -13.05 8.82
N PHE A 7 8.60 -13.90 8.83
CA PHE A 7 7.25 -13.48 9.24
C PHE A 7 7.16 -13.07 10.72
N THR A 8 7.91 -13.74 11.61
CA THR A 8 7.99 -13.35 13.02
C THR A 8 8.65 -11.98 13.16
N GLU A 9 9.82 -11.76 12.55
CA GLU A 9 10.54 -10.48 12.60
C GLU A 9 9.71 -9.33 12.00
N PHE A 10 8.98 -9.60 10.90
CA PHE A 10 8.04 -8.63 10.33
C PHE A 10 6.91 -8.28 11.30
N SER A 11 6.31 -9.28 11.94
CA SER A 11 5.20 -9.06 12.89
C SER A 11 5.66 -8.30 14.15
N GLU A 12 6.85 -8.63 14.67
CA GLU A 12 7.47 -7.92 15.80
C GLU A 12 7.84 -6.48 15.41
N GLY A 13 8.31 -6.27 14.18
CA GLY A 13 8.59 -4.95 13.63
C GLY A 13 7.33 -4.09 13.55
N LEU A 14 6.22 -4.63 13.04
CA LEU A 14 4.92 -3.96 13.04
C LEU A 14 4.43 -3.64 14.45
N GLY A 15 4.63 -4.55 15.40
CA GLY A 15 4.33 -4.29 16.82
C GLY A 15 5.10 -3.09 17.35
N THR A 16 6.41 -3.05 17.08
CA THR A 16 7.31 -1.95 17.47
C THR A 16 6.87 -0.61 16.89
N ILE A 17 6.57 -0.61 15.58
CA ILE A 17 6.02 0.52 14.82
C ILE A 17 4.71 1.01 15.44
N ASN A 18 3.78 0.11 15.74
CA ASN A 18 2.46 0.47 16.24
C ASN A 18 2.43 0.95 17.69
N SER A 19 3.46 0.61 18.49
CA SER A 19 3.56 0.99 19.90
C SER A 19 4.50 2.18 20.16
N SER A 20 5.17 2.73 19.14
CA SER A 20 6.11 3.84 19.32
C SER A 20 5.35 5.14 19.61
N ASP A 21 5.43 5.62 20.86
CA ASP A 21 4.89 6.92 21.26
C ASP A 21 5.82 8.09 20.91
N SER A 22 7.08 7.81 20.57
CA SER A 22 8.02 8.84 20.13
C SER A 22 7.59 9.38 18.77
N GLY A 23 7.49 10.71 18.64
CA GLY A 23 7.33 11.38 17.33
C GLY A 23 8.52 11.19 16.38
N GLN A 24 9.54 10.43 16.79
CA GLN A 24 10.70 10.01 15.99
C GLN A 24 10.70 8.48 15.86
N GLY A 25 11.26 7.98 14.76
CA GLY A 25 11.42 6.54 14.54
C GLY A 25 12.34 5.88 15.59
N PRO A 26 12.37 4.54 15.64
CA PRO A 26 13.29 3.81 16.51
C PRO A 26 14.75 4.03 16.08
N ASP A 27 15.71 3.67 16.95
CA ASP A 27 17.14 3.71 16.61
C ASP A 27 17.41 3.05 15.24
N ARG A 28 18.38 3.59 14.49
CA ARG A 28 18.82 3.09 13.19
C ARG A 28 18.98 1.57 13.14
N ALA A 29 19.60 0.94 14.13
CA ALA A 29 19.78 -0.52 14.13
C ALA A 29 18.44 -1.29 14.16
N VAL A 30 17.45 -0.74 14.86
CA VAL A 30 16.08 -1.30 14.91
C VAL A 30 15.35 -1.00 13.60
N SER A 31 15.47 0.21 13.07
CA SER A 31 14.90 0.59 11.77
C SER A 31 15.41 -0.33 10.64
N ASP A 32 16.72 -0.52 10.55
CA ASP A 32 17.36 -1.38 9.55
C ASP A 32 16.87 -2.84 9.64
N ARG A 33 16.67 -3.35 10.86
CA ARG A 33 16.11 -4.70 11.07
C ARG A 33 14.67 -4.81 10.59
N ILE A 34 13.82 -3.82 10.92
CA ILE A 34 12.41 -3.80 10.50
C ILE A 34 12.30 -3.69 8.98
N LYS A 35 13.11 -2.80 8.38
CA LYS A 35 13.22 -2.63 6.92
C LYS A 35 13.67 -3.92 6.24
N GLY A 36 14.69 -4.60 6.77
CA GLY A 36 15.17 -5.88 6.26
C GLY A 36 14.11 -6.99 6.31
N ALA A 37 13.36 -7.09 7.41
CA ALA A 37 12.28 -8.07 7.55
C ALA A 37 11.09 -7.77 6.61
N THR A 38 10.77 -6.49 6.43
CA THR A 38 9.74 -6.01 5.49
C THR A 38 10.12 -6.37 4.06
N SER A 39 11.32 -5.96 3.61
CA SER A 39 11.84 -6.25 2.27
C SER A 39 11.86 -7.76 2.00
N SER A 40 12.35 -8.57 2.95
CA SER A 40 12.36 -10.04 2.82
C SER A 40 10.96 -10.65 2.71
N SER A 41 9.97 -10.09 3.42
CA SER A 41 8.57 -10.55 3.34
C SER A 41 7.97 -10.28 1.96
N TYR A 42 8.23 -9.09 1.42
CA TYR A 42 7.77 -8.71 0.08
C TYR A 42 8.51 -9.46 -1.04
N ASP A 43 9.80 -9.74 -0.88
CA ASP A 43 10.58 -10.60 -1.79
C ASP A 43 9.98 -12.02 -1.89
N MET A 44 9.62 -12.62 -0.75
CA MET A 44 8.93 -13.92 -0.73
C MET A 44 7.57 -13.85 -1.44
N ALA A 45 6.79 -12.78 -1.20
CA ALA A 45 5.51 -12.58 -1.86
C ALA A 45 5.65 -12.38 -3.38
N ALA A 46 6.65 -11.60 -3.82
CA ALA A 46 6.97 -11.35 -5.21
C ALA A 46 7.37 -12.63 -5.96
N THR A 47 8.12 -13.51 -5.30
CA THR A 47 8.51 -14.83 -5.83
C THR A 47 7.30 -15.77 -5.94
N ALA A 48 6.39 -15.73 -4.96
CA ALA A 48 5.23 -16.62 -4.92
C ALA A 48 4.07 -16.17 -5.85
N SER A 49 4.02 -14.90 -6.24
CA SER A 49 2.99 -14.39 -7.16
C SER A 49 3.29 -14.79 -8.60
N SER A 50 2.27 -15.19 -9.36
CA SER A 50 2.43 -15.55 -10.78
C SER A 50 2.03 -14.42 -11.73
N GLN A 51 1.03 -13.58 -11.39
CA GLN A 51 0.59 -12.42 -12.20
C GLN A 51 -0.21 -11.40 -11.35
N GLY A 52 -0.14 -10.10 -11.70
CA GLY A 52 -1.22 -9.12 -11.50
C GLY A 52 -1.67 -8.77 -10.08
N ASP A 53 -1.02 -9.30 -9.05
CA ASP A 53 -1.54 -9.19 -7.69
C ASP A 53 -1.34 -7.79 -7.12
N ILE A 54 -2.43 -7.05 -6.98
CA ILE A 54 -2.51 -5.91 -6.09
C ILE A 54 -2.84 -6.44 -4.69
N TRP A 55 -1.94 -6.20 -3.74
CA TRP A 55 -1.97 -6.83 -2.40
C TRP A 55 -2.82 -6.08 -1.36
N ASN A 56 -3.50 -5.01 -1.77
CA ASN A 56 -4.43 -4.25 -0.94
C ASN A 56 -5.85 -4.83 -0.95
N TRP A 57 -6.67 -4.41 0.01
CA TRP A 57 -8.09 -4.78 0.05
C TRP A 57 -8.98 -3.98 -0.90
N GLY A 58 -8.46 -2.86 -1.40
CA GLY A 58 -9.20 -1.93 -2.23
C GLY A 58 -10.37 -1.30 -1.46
N MET A 59 -11.19 -0.56 -2.17
CA MET A 59 -12.41 0.04 -1.63
C MET A 59 -13.59 -0.18 -2.57
N HIS A 60 -14.80 -0.07 -2.05
CA HIS A 60 -16.02 -0.14 -2.83
C HIS A 60 -16.79 1.17 -2.80
N ASP A 61 -16.88 1.82 -3.95
CA ASP A 61 -17.69 3.01 -4.23
C ASP A 61 -18.22 2.91 -5.67
N ASP A 62 -19.54 2.79 -5.81
CA ASP A 62 -20.18 2.63 -7.12
C ASP A 62 -19.96 3.84 -8.05
N THR A 63 -19.71 5.02 -7.50
CA THR A 63 -19.41 6.23 -8.27
C THR A 63 -18.01 6.17 -8.86
N LEU A 64 -17.01 5.83 -8.05
CA LEU A 64 -15.63 5.65 -8.54
C LEU A 64 -15.57 4.56 -9.61
N LEU A 65 -16.28 3.44 -9.42
CA LEU A 65 -16.31 2.38 -10.43
C LEU A 65 -16.91 2.85 -11.77
N ARG A 66 -17.97 3.68 -11.74
CA ARG A 66 -18.55 4.25 -12.95
C ARG A 66 -17.58 5.21 -13.64
N GLU A 67 -16.91 6.07 -12.88
CA GLU A 67 -15.90 7.00 -13.41
C GLU A 67 -14.73 6.26 -14.05
N ILE A 68 -14.19 5.23 -13.39
CA ILE A 68 -13.12 4.39 -13.95
C ILE A 68 -13.54 3.75 -15.27
N ARG A 69 -14.76 3.20 -15.35
CA ARG A 69 -15.28 2.60 -16.60
C ARG A 69 -15.43 3.61 -17.73
N ALA A 70 -15.69 4.88 -17.41
CA ALA A 70 -15.76 5.95 -18.40
C ALA A 70 -14.35 6.38 -18.87
N LEU A 71 -13.37 6.41 -17.97
CA LEU A 71 -11.99 6.80 -18.25
C LEU A 71 -11.17 5.70 -18.93
N VAL A 72 -11.49 4.44 -18.65
CA VAL A 72 -10.75 3.27 -19.16
C VAL A 72 -11.71 2.36 -19.95
N PRO A 73 -11.86 2.60 -21.26
CA PRO A 73 -12.62 1.69 -22.13
C PRO A 73 -12.10 0.26 -22.02
N GLY A 74 -13.03 -0.70 -21.90
CA GLY A 74 -12.69 -2.12 -21.70
C GLY A 74 -12.26 -2.48 -20.27
N PHE A 75 -12.43 -1.59 -19.29
CA PHE A 75 -12.08 -1.90 -17.89
C PHE A 75 -12.77 -3.17 -17.35
N ALA A 76 -14.01 -3.42 -17.80
CA ALA A 76 -14.76 -4.62 -17.42
C ALA A 76 -14.20 -5.93 -18.00
N ASP A 77 -13.32 -5.84 -19.00
CA ASP A 77 -12.71 -6.99 -19.66
C ASP A 77 -11.38 -7.39 -19.01
N TYR A 78 -10.83 -6.56 -18.11
CA TYR A 78 -9.66 -6.93 -17.31
C TYR A 78 -10.02 -8.00 -16.28
N ASP A 79 -9.07 -8.88 -15.99
CA ASP A 79 -9.21 -9.91 -14.95
C ASP A 79 -9.07 -9.30 -13.54
N THR A 80 -10.01 -8.43 -13.17
CA THR A 80 -10.04 -7.68 -11.91
C THR A 80 -11.44 -7.62 -11.31
N ASP A 81 -11.49 -7.45 -9.98
CA ASP A 81 -12.73 -7.11 -9.27
C ASP A 81 -12.94 -5.61 -9.08
N GLY A 82 -11.97 -4.79 -9.51
CA GLY A 82 -12.05 -3.34 -9.56
C GLY A 82 -11.89 -2.61 -8.23
N TYR A 83 -11.80 -3.31 -7.09
CA TYR A 83 -11.74 -2.63 -5.78
C TYR A 83 -10.39 -1.96 -5.54
N SER A 84 -9.32 -2.60 -5.99
CA SER A 84 -7.96 -2.05 -5.85
C SER A 84 -7.81 -0.80 -6.71
N GLU A 85 -8.31 -0.84 -7.94
CA GLU A 85 -8.31 0.28 -8.88
C GLU A 85 -9.13 1.45 -8.38
N GLN A 86 -10.23 1.21 -7.67
CA GLN A 86 -10.98 2.28 -6.99
C GLN A 86 -10.13 3.00 -5.93
N LEU A 87 -9.36 2.26 -5.13
CA LEU A 87 -8.47 2.84 -4.12
C LEU A 87 -7.37 3.69 -4.77
N TYR A 88 -6.75 3.16 -5.82
CA TYR A 88 -5.75 3.89 -6.59
C TYR A 88 -6.34 5.12 -7.26
N PHE A 89 -7.49 5.00 -7.93
CA PHE A 89 -8.15 6.11 -8.58
C PHE A 89 -8.53 7.22 -7.60
N LEU A 90 -8.96 6.87 -6.38
CA LEU A 90 -9.27 7.84 -5.33
C LEU A 90 -8.09 8.79 -5.05
N ALA A 91 -6.85 8.26 -5.05
CA ALA A 91 -5.64 9.05 -4.81
C ALA A 91 -5.43 10.19 -5.82
N LEU A 92 -5.90 10.01 -7.06
CA LEU A 92 -5.90 11.06 -8.08
C LEU A 92 -7.19 11.89 -8.04
N ARG A 93 -8.33 11.23 -7.84
CA ARG A 93 -9.66 11.83 -7.97
C ARG A 93 -9.92 12.93 -6.94
N ASP A 94 -9.46 12.76 -5.69
CA ASP A 94 -9.69 13.74 -4.63
C ASP A 94 -8.64 14.88 -4.62
N LEU A 95 -7.65 14.86 -5.52
CA LEU A 95 -6.74 15.99 -5.70
C LEU A 95 -7.54 17.27 -6.01
N PRO A 96 -7.10 18.45 -5.54
CA PRO A 96 -7.75 19.72 -5.85
C PRO A 96 -7.47 20.21 -7.29
N ILE A 97 -7.03 19.31 -8.18
CA ILE A 97 -6.72 19.52 -9.59
C ILE A 97 -7.32 18.37 -10.39
N GLY A 98 -7.69 18.62 -11.65
CA GLY A 98 -8.16 17.54 -12.52
C GLY A 98 -7.02 16.66 -13.02
N LEU A 99 -7.38 15.56 -13.68
CA LEU A 99 -6.41 14.65 -14.29
C LEU A 99 -5.66 15.29 -15.47
N ALA A 100 -6.28 16.26 -16.15
CA ALA A 100 -5.69 16.96 -17.28
C ALA A 100 -4.51 17.84 -16.86
N GLU A 101 -4.55 18.37 -15.64
CA GLU A 101 -3.49 19.18 -15.04
C GLU A 101 -2.25 18.34 -14.66
N LEU A 102 -2.35 17.00 -14.69
CA LEU A 102 -1.21 16.09 -14.54
C LEU A 102 -0.51 15.82 -15.88
N ALA A 103 -0.94 16.43 -16.98
CA ALA A 103 -0.25 16.36 -18.26
C ALA A 103 1.18 16.92 -18.11
N GLY A 104 2.18 16.12 -18.48
CA GLY A 104 3.59 16.49 -18.34
C GLY A 104 4.14 16.46 -16.90
N ALA A 105 3.36 16.02 -15.92
CA ALA A 105 3.82 15.93 -14.53
C ALA A 105 4.90 14.85 -14.32
N SER A 106 5.74 15.04 -13.31
CA SER A 106 6.58 13.99 -12.71
C SER A 106 5.89 13.42 -11.47
N VAL A 107 5.51 12.14 -11.52
CA VAL A 107 4.75 11.44 -10.49
C VAL A 107 5.59 10.33 -9.86
N LEU A 108 5.57 10.23 -8.53
CA LEU A 108 6.22 9.16 -7.77
C LEU A 108 5.18 8.40 -6.94
N GLU A 109 5.13 7.07 -7.05
CA GLU A 109 4.53 6.22 -6.02
C GLU A 109 5.64 5.65 -5.12
N VAL A 110 5.57 5.95 -3.82
CA VAL A 110 6.47 5.39 -2.81
C VAL A 110 5.83 4.15 -2.22
N GLY A 111 6.54 3.03 -2.22
CA GLY A 111 6.02 1.73 -1.79
C GLY A 111 5.18 1.03 -2.87
N CYS A 112 5.60 1.08 -4.14
CA CYS A 112 4.79 0.62 -5.28
C CYS A 112 4.63 -0.91 -5.38
N GLY A 113 5.37 -1.69 -4.57
CA GLY A 113 5.38 -3.14 -4.60
C GLY A 113 5.65 -3.68 -6.00
N LEU A 114 4.74 -4.52 -6.50
CA LEU A 114 4.85 -5.13 -7.84
C LEU A 114 4.49 -4.18 -8.99
N GLY A 115 4.10 -2.94 -8.70
CA GLY A 115 3.86 -1.88 -9.69
C GLY A 115 2.51 -1.93 -10.40
N GLU A 116 1.63 -2.88 -10.07
CA GLU A 116 0.34 -3.06 -10.78
C GLU A 116 -0.62 -1.87 -10.57
N GLY A 117 -0.65 -1.32 -9.36
CA GLY A 117 -1.41 -0.10 -9.06
C GLY A 117 -0.91 1.11 -9.83
N LEU A 118 0.40 1.34 -9.84
CA LEU A 118 1.02 2.39 -10.66
C LEU A 118 0.78 2.20 -12.15
N ASN A 119 0.81 0.96 -12.61
CA ASN A 119 0.51 0.59 -14.00
C ASN A 119 -0.94 0.89 -14.37
N PHE A 120 -1.87 0.80 -13.43
CA PHE A 120 -3.23 1.29 -13.61
C PHE A 120 -3.28 2.83 -13.65
N LEU A 121 -2.69 3.53 -12.66
CA LEU A 121 -2.69 5.00 -12.60
C LEU A 121 -2.08 5.66 -13.83
N SER A 122 -0.96 5.12 -14.32
CA SER A 122 -0.26 5.62 -15.52
C SER A 122 -1.02 5.39 -16.83
N ARG A 123 -2.21 4.79 -16.81
CA ARG A 123 -3.15 4.77 -17.96
C ARG A 123 -4.19 5.88 -17.87
N LEU A 124 -4.36 6.49 -16.70
CA LEU A 124 -5.36 7.54 -16.43
C LEU A 124 -4.81 8.94 -16.67
N ILE A 125 -3.49 9.11 -16.63
CA ILE A 125 -2.81 10.41 -16.70
C ILE A 125 -1.79 10.43 -17.83
N ASP A 126 -1.62 11.59 -18.48
CA ASP A 126 -0.58 11.82 -19.50
C ASP A 126 0.65 12.51 -18.88
N ALA A 127 1.11 11.97 -17.76
CA ALA A 127 2.33 12.44 -17.08
C ALA A 127 3.57 12.26 -17.97
N GLU A 128 4.55 13.16 -17.85
CA GLU A 128 5.84 13.00 -18.55
C GLU A 128 6.55 11.74 -18.05
N ARG A 129 6.49 11.52 -16.74
CA ARG A 129 7.20 10.46 -16.06
C ARG A 129 6.42 9.97 -14.85
N VAL A 130 6.22 8.65 -14.78
CA VAL A 130 5.66 7.96 -13.62
C VAL A 130 6.69 6.98 -13.09
N THR A 131 7.08 7.16 -11.83
CA THR A 131 8.11 6.37 -11.15
C THR A 131 7.51 5.59 -10.00
N GLY A 132 7.77 4.29 -9.92
CA GLY A 132 7.49 3.50 -8.72
C GLY A 132 8.77 3.28 -7.93
N LEU A 133 8.75 3.53 -6.63
CA LEU A 133 9.84 3.23 -5.72
C LEU A 133 9.42 2.17 -4.72
N ASP A 134 10.28 1.18 -4.47
CA ASP A 134 10.06 0.17 -3.43
C ASP A 134 11.39 -0.28 -2.83
N LEU A 135 11.35 -0.73 -1.58
CA LEU A 135 12.51 -1.23 -0.85
C LEU A 135 12.94 -2.63 -1.34
N SER A 136 12.00 -3.43 -1.86
CA SER A 136 12.23 -4.80 -2.33
C SER A 136 12.91 -4.82 -3.71
N PRO A 137 14.16 -5.30 -3.83
CA PRO A 137 14.83 -5.42 -5.12
C PRO A 137 14.14 -6.42 -6.06
N GLN A 138 13.53 -7.48 -5.52
CA GLN A 138 12.82 -8.47 -6.33
C GLN A 138 11.50 -7.92 -6.89
N ALA A 139 10.76 -7.14 -6.09
CA ALA A 139 9.56 -6.45 -6.54
C ALA A 139 9.88 -5.48 -7.69
N ILE A 140 10.93 -4.67 -7.54
CA ILE A 140 11.38 -3.72 -8.57
C ILE A 140 11.86 -4.43 -9.83
N THR A 141 12.66 -5.49 -9.71
CA THR A 141 13.12 -6.28 -10.86
C THR A 141 11.92 -6.82 -11.66
N ARG A 142 10.92 -7.36 -10.95
CA ARG A 142 9.71 -7.89 -11.55
C ARG A 142 8.85 -6.81 -12.21
N ALA A 143 8.58 -5.71 -11.51
CA ALA A 143 7.80 -4.59 -12.01
C ALA A 143 8.46 -4.01 -13.27
N THR A 144 9.78 -3.82 -13.24
CA THR A 144 10.57 -3.35 -14.38
C THR A 144 10.43 -4.29 -15.58
N THR A 145 10.61 -5.60 -15.37
CA THR A 145 10.56 -6.60 -16.44
C THR A 145 9.18 -6.69 -17.10
N ARG A 146 8.10 -6.49 -16.33
CA ARG A 146 6.73 -6.75 -16.79
C ARG A 146 5.98 -5.50 -17.25
N LEU A 147 6.24 -4.35 -16.63
CA LEU A 147 5.37 -3.18 -16.70
C LEU A 147 6.06 -1.94 -17.23
N SER A 148 7.41 -1.89 -17.25
CA SER A 148 8.11 -0.67 -17.66
C SER A 148 7.82 -0.32 -19.13
N ARG A 149 7.64 0.98 -19.38
CA ARG A 149 7.36 1.56 -20.70
C ARG A 149 8.30 2.74 -20.97
N GLY A 150 9.59 2.53 -20.71
CA GLY A 150 10.60 3.59 -20.77
C GLY A 150 10.31 4.70 -19.76
N ARG A 151 10.46 5.97 -20.15
CA ARG A 151 10.24 7.11 -19.26
C ARG A 151 8.79 7.24 -18.75
N ARG A 152 7.80 6.76 -19.51
CA ARG A 152 6.38 6.89 -19.14
C ARG A 152 6.00 6.06 -17.90
N LEU A 153 6.68 4.94 -17.66
CA LEU A 153 6.51 4.11 -16.46
C LEU A 153 7.80 3.34 -16.19
N HIS A 154 8.43 3.61 -15.06
CA HIS A 154 9.65 2.91 -14.63
C HIS A 154 9.69 2.75 -13.11
N PHE A 155 10.60 1.89 -12.66
CA PHE A 155 10.66 1.46 -11.27
C PHE A 155 12.11 1.54 -10.78
N VAL A 156 12.28 1.99 -9.53
CA VAL A 156 13.57 2.16 -8.89
C VAL A 156 13.56 1.55 -7.50
N GLN A 157 14.68 0.95 -7.10
CA GLN A 157 14.84 0.52 -5.71
C GLN A 157 15.22 1.75 -4.87
N GLY A 158 14.59 1.91 -3.71
CA GLY A 158 14.95 2.97 -2.77
C GLY A 158 14.27 2.83 -1.41
N ASP A 159 14.65 3.71 -0.50
CA ASP A 159 14.10 3.80 0.85
C ASP A 159 13.15 5.01 0.92
N ALA A 160 11.93 4.79 1.44
CA ALA A 160 10.96 5.87 1.62
C ALA A 160 11.48 6.98 2.57
N GLU A 161 12.34 6.63 3.52
CA GLU A 161 12.93 7.56 4.49
C GLU A 161 14.20 8.25 3.97
N ASN A 162 14.63 7.93 2.74
CA ASN A 162 15.77 8.53 2.06
C ASN A 162 15.57 8.43 0.54
N LEU A 163 14.69 9.30 0.02
CA LEU A 163 14.22 9.28 -1.36
C LEU A 163 15.36 9.70 -2.32
N PRO A 164 15.68 8.89 -3.34
CA PRO A 164 16.78 9.16 -4.28
C PRO A 164 16.34 10.13 -5.40
N PHE A 165 15.73 11.25 -5.03
CA PHE A 165 15.25 12.30 -5.92
C PHE A 165 15.75 13.66 -5.44
N GLU A 166 15.92 14.58 -6.37
CA GLU A 166 16.38 15.93 -6.09
C GLU A 166 15.28 16.76 -5.40
N ASP A 167 15.70 17.83 -4.72
CA ASP A 167 14.79 18.78 -4.11
C ASP A 167 13.91 19.43 -5.17
N GLY A 168 12.59 19.42 -4.98
CA GLY A 168 11.67 20.02 -5.95
C GLY A 168 11.64 19.34 -7.32
N GLU A 169 11.91 18.03 -7.40
CA GLU A 169 11.86 17.29 -8.66
C GLU A 169 10.43 16.87 -9.06
N LEU A 170 9.54 16.65 -8.10
CA LEU A 170 8.27 15.95 -8.31
C LEU A 170 7.04 16.87 -8.21
N ASP A 171 6.06 16.66 -9.08
CA ASP A 171 4.78 17.38 -9.05
C ASP A 171 3.76 16.70 -8.13
N LEU A 172 3.82 15.36 -8.05
CA LEU A 172 2.90 14.53 -7.26
C LEU A 172 3.65 13.34 -6.64
N VAL A 173 3.47 13.16 -5.33
CA VAL A 173 3.86 11.95 -4.61
C VAL A 173 2.60 11.22 -4.16
N ILE A 174 2.57 9.90 -4.36
CA ILE A 174 1.50 9.00 -3.96
C ILE A 174 2.08 7.96 -3.01
N ASN A 175 1.37 7.64 -1.94
CA ASN A 175 1.69 6.51 -1.07
C ASN A 175 0.39 5.81 -0.68
N ILE A 176 0.26 4.55 -1.07
CA ILE A 176 -0.95 3.75 -0.85
C ILE A 176 -0.57 2.47 -0.11
N GLU A 177 -1.14 2.28 1.08
CA GLU A 177 -1.00 1.10 1.94
C GLU A 177 0.45 0.61 2.08
N SER A 178 1.37 1.52 2.44
CA SER A 178 2.79 1.16 2.59
C SER A 178 3.44 1.77 3.83
N SER A 179 3.11 3.01 4.17
CA SER A 179 3.70 3.73 5.30
C SER A 179 3.44 3.14 6.69
N HIS A 180 2.43 2.27 6.82
CA HIS A 180 2.23 1.45 8.03
C HIS A 180 3.41 0.51 8.34
N THR A 181 4.33 0.31 7.38
CA THR A 181 5.57 -0.45 7.57
C THR A 181 6.81 0.42 7.77
N TYR A 182 6.69 1.76 7.74
CA TYR A 182 7.83 2.66 7.86
C TYR A 182 8.17 2.92 9.33
N PRO A 183 9.39 2.57 9.78
CA PRO A 183 9.83 2.84 11.15
C PRO A 183 9.80 4.33 11.51
N ASP A 184 10.24 5.20 10.61
CA ASP A 184 10.27 6.66 10.81
C ASP A 184 9.35 7.37 9.82
N PHE A 185 8.07 7.45 10.19
CA PHE A 185 7.07 8.12 9.37
C PHE A 185 7.31 9.63 9.25
N GLY A 186 7.85 10.28 10.29
CA GLY A 186 8.21 11.70 10.26
C GLY A 186 9.29 11.98 9.21
N ARG A 187 10.34 11.17 9.18
CA ARG A 187 11.40 11.24 8.17
C ARG A 187 10.87 11.05 6.76
N PHE A 188 9.93 10.13 6.56
CA PHE A 188 9.27 9.96 5.26
C PHE A 188 8.53 11.24 4.84
N LEU A 189 7.77 11.88 5.75
CA LEU A 189 7.09 13.14 5.44
C LEU A 189 8.07 14.28 5.11
N ASP A 190 9.21 14.35 5.80
CA ASP A 190 10.27 15.32 5.49
C ASP A 190 10.83 15.11 4.07
N GLU A 191 11.07 13.85 3.69
CA GLU A 191 11.54 13.52 2.34
C GLU A 191 10.48 13.83 1.27
N VAL A 192 9.19 13.53 1.53
CA VAL A 192 8.09 13.93 0.64
C VAL A 192 8.04 15.44 0.46
N ALA A 193 8.13 16.19 1.57
CA ALA A 193 8.18 17.65 1.54
C ALA A 193 9.40 18.14 0.75
N ARG A 194 10.56 17.49 0.86
CA ARG A 194 11.79 17.87 0.15
C ARG A 194 11.65 17.68 -1.37
N VAL A 195 11.25 16.49 -1.82
CA VAL A 195 11.23 16.11 -3.25
C VAL A 195 10.11 16.76 -4.04
N LEU A 196 9.01 17.18 -3.39
CA LEU A 196 7.93 17.88 -4.06
C LEU A 196 8.36 19.29 -4.52
N LYS A 197 7.87 19.73 -5.67
CA LYS A 197 7.93 21.14 -6.11
C LYS A 197 7.04 22.01 -5.23
N PRO A 198 7.35 23.32 -5.05
CA PRO A 198 6.38 24.25 -4.47
C PRO A 198 5.04 24.16 -5.21
N GLY A 199 3.96 24.00 -4.45
CA GLY A 199 2.62 23.79 -4.99
C GLY A 199 2.30 22.36 -5.46
N GLY A 200 3.26 21.43 -5.44
CA GLY A 200 3.06 20.00 -5.69
C GLY A 200 2.26 19.31 -4.58
N HIS A 201 1.73 18.12 -4.87
CA HIS A 201 0.78 17.44 -3.98
C HIS A 201 1.32 16.10 -3.45
N PHE A 202 0.91 15.75 -2.24
CA PHE A 202 1.09 14.42 -1.65
C PHE A 202 -0.29 13.80 -1.41
N SER A 203 -0.58 12.65 -2.03
CA SER A 203 -1.76 11.84 -1.74
C SER A 203 -1.35 10.60 -0.97
N HIS A 204 -1.94 10.42 0.22
CA HIS A 204 -1.59 9.38 1.18
C HIS A 204 -2.82 8.60 1.60
N ILE A 205 -2.87 7.32 1.27
CA ILE A 205 -3.95 6.43 1.70
C ILE A 205 -3.34 5.28 2.48
N ASP A 206 -3.71 5.12 3.75
CA ASP A 206 -3.19 4.01 4.55
C ASP A 206 -4.17 3.54 5.62
N THR A 207 -3.81 2.42 6.24
CA THR A 207 -4.43 1.86 7.43
C THR A 207 -3.80 2.46 8.68
N PHE A 208 -4.63 2.74 9.69
CA PHE A 208 -4.18 3.29 10.96
C PHE A 208 -4.74 2.50 12.13
N THR A 209 -3.87 2.15 13.07
CA THR A 209 -4.26 1.91 14.47
C THR A 209 -4.53 3.27 15.15
N ALA A 210 -5.27 3.29 16.26
CA ALA A 210 -5.53 4.51 17.00
C ALA A 210 -4.23 5.26 17.42
N PRO A 211 -3.17 4.59 17.93
CA PRO A 211 -1.89 5.26 18.19
C PRO A 211 -1.23 5.86 16.94
N ARG A 212 -1.21 5.14 15.82
CA ARG A 212 -0.61 5.63 14.57
C ARG A 212 -1.41 6.79 13.98
N TYR A 213 -2.73 6.77 14.12
CA TYR A 213 -3.55 7.91 13.71
C TYR A 213 -3.28 9.15 14.57
N ALA A 214 -3.12 8.98 15.89
CA ALA A 214 -2.71 10.09 16.76
C ALA A 214 -1.33 10.65 16.41
N GLN A 215 -0.38 9.78 16.04
CA GLN A 215 0.93 10.19 15.53
C GLN A 215 0.81 10.98 14.21
N MET A 216 0.00 10.50 13.27
CA MET A 216 -0.31 11.22 12.03
C MET A 216 -0.86 12.61 12.31
N THR A 217 -1.83 12.75 13.22
CA THR A 217 -2.37 14.06 13.61
C THR A 217 -1.30 15.01 14.13
N ARG A 218 -0.39 14.54 15.00
CA ARG A 218 0.74 15.36 15.47
C ARG A 218 1.66 15.79 14.33
N HIS A 219 2.02 14.87 13.44
CA HIS A 219 2.83 15.23 12.27
C HIS A 219 2.12 16.23 11.36
N LYS A 220 0.80 16.17 11.22
CA LYS A 220 0.03 17.17 10.45
C LYS A 220 0.15 18.57 11.04
N GLU A 221 0.12 18.67 12.37
CA GLU A 221 0.25 19.93 13.11
C GLU A 221 1.69 20.47 13.12
N GLU A 222 2.68 19.58 13.15
CA GLU A 222 4.10 19.91 13.24
C GLU A 222 4.79 20.06 11.88
N SER A 223 4.19 19.54 10.80
CA SER A 223 4.83 19.48 9.48
C SER A 223 5.21 20.87 8.97
N ARG A 224 6.50 21.05 8.71
CA ARG A 224 7.04 22.26 8.10
C ARG A 224 7.24 21.98 6.61
N GLY A 225 6.34 22.49 5.78
CA GLY A 225 6.45 22.41 4.32
C GLY A 225 5.32 21.69 3.62
N LEU A 226 4.46 20.96 4.34
CA LEU A 226 3.24 20.36 3.82
C LEU A 226 2.01 20.97 4.49
N ALA A 227 1.15 21.60 3.68
CA ALA A 227 -0.16 22.05 4.12
C ALA A 227 -1.18 20.93 3.86
N TRP A 228 -1.75 20.36 4.93
CA TRP A 228 -2.79 19.32 4.84
C TRP A 228 -4.14 19.94 4.48
N ILE A 229 -4.67 19.60 3.31
CA ILE A 229 -5.84 20.25 2.70
C ILE A 229 -7.05 19.32 2.56
N HIS A 230 -6.85 18.01 2.74
CA HIS A 230 -7.91 17.01 2.64
C HIS A 230 -7.69 15.90 3.65
N GLU A 231 -8.79 15.42 4.23
CA GLU A 231 -8.85 14.15 4.93
C GLU A 231 -10.22 13.50 4.70
N ARG A 232 -10.23 12.19 4.42
CA ARG A 232 -11.42 11.36 4.32
C ARG A 232 -11.20 10.03 5.04
N ASP A 233 -12.16 9.64 5.86
CA ASP A 233 -12.27 8.26 6.38
C ASP A 233 -12.93 7.39 5.31
N ILE A 234 -12.24 6.34 4.87
CA ILE A 234 -12.71 5.38 3.85
C ILE A 234 -12.93 3.98 4.43
N SER A 235 -13.03 3.90 5.76
CA SER A 235 -13.10 2.62 6.49
C SER A 235 -14.26 1.75 6.05
N GLU A 236 -15.45 2.31 5.83
CA GLU A 236 -16.63 1.51 5.44
C GLU A 236 -16.55 1.04 3.98
N GLU A 237 -16.01 1.85 3.09
CA GLU A 237 -15.77 1.47 1.69
C GLU A 237 -14.78 0.31 1.61
N VAL A 238 -13.72 0.33 2.43
CA VAL A 238 -12.74 -0.77 2.56
C VAL A 238 -13.36 -1.99 3.26
N ARG A 239 -14.14 -1.82 4.35
CA ARG A 239 -14.85 -2.96 4.97
C ARG A 239 -15.78 -3.64 3.97
N THR A 240 -16.43 -2.85 3.10
CA THR A 240 -17.35 -3.36 2.10
C THR A 240 -16.62 -4.13 0.99
N SER A 241 -15.48 -3.64 0.48
CA SER A 241 -14.66 -4.39 -0.47
C SER A 241 -14.18 -5.72 0.12
N ILE A 242 -13.73 -5.73 1.38
CA ILE A 242 -13.33 -6.95 2.10
C ILE A 242 -14.50 -7.94 2.18
N ARG A 243 -15.68 -7.50 2.64
CA ARG A 243 -16.87 -8.34 2.72
C ARG A 243 -17.23 -8.95 1.35
N ARG A 244 -17.16 -8.15 0.28
CA ARG A 244 -17.43 -8.59 -1.10
C ARG A 244 -16.39 -9.57 -1.62
N ARG A 245 -15.10 -9.32 -1.39
CA ARG A 245 -14.01 -10.24 -1.75
C ARG A 245 -14.07 -11.56 -0.97
N MET A 246 -14.67 -11.54 0.23
CA MET A 246 -14.82 -12.72 1.07
C MET A 246 -16.12 -13.50 0.82
N THR A 247 -17.01 -13.07 -0.06
CA THR A 247 -18.20 -13.87 -0.44
C THR A 247 -17.80 -15.09 -1.24
N ALA A 248 -18.58 -16.17 -1.08
CA ALA A 248 -18.35 -17.42 -1.77
C ALA A 248 -18.40 -17.22 -3.29
N GLY A 249 -17.36 -17.67 -3.99
CA GLY A 249 -17.30 -17.57 -5.45
C GLY A 249 -17.02 -16.16 -5.98
N SER A 250 -16.62 -15.20 -5.14
CA SER A 250 -16.11 -13.90 -5.60
C SER A 250 -14.92 -14.08 -6.55
N HIS A 251 -14.65 -13.08 -7.40
CA HIS A 251 -13.45 -13.08 -8.27
C HIS A 251 -12.18 -13.34 -7.46
N PHE A 252 -11.96 -12.59 -6.38
CA PHE A 252 -10.85 -12.80 -5.44
C PHE A 252 -10.78 -14.20 -4.81
N GLN A 253 -11.90 -14.91 -4.62
CA GLN A 253 -11.87 -16.32 -4.20
C GLN A 253 -11.46 -17.26 -5.32
N ARG A 254 -11.94 -17.03 -6.54
CA ARG A 254 -11.64 -17.87 -7.72
C ARG A 254 -10.18 -17.73 -8.14
N THR A 255 -9.70 -16.51 -8.38
CA THR A 255 -8.33 -16.24 -8.84
C THR A 255 -7.30 -16.73 -7.83
N PHE A 256 -7.57 -16.59 -6.53
CA PHE A 256 -6.70 -17.15 -5.50
C PHE A 256 -6.63 -18.70 -5.54
N ALA A 257 -7.76 -19.38 -5.79
CA ALA A 257 -7.79 -20.84 -5.89
C ALA A 257 -6.99 -21.36 -7.09
N GLU A 258 -6.92 -20.57 -8.15
CA GLU A 258 -6.20 -20.87 -9.40
C GLU A 258 -4.69 -20.65 -9.28
N LYS A 259 -4.21 -19.92 -8.25
CA LYS A 259 -2.77 -19.73 -8.03
C LYS A 259 -2.05 -21.05 -7.81
N ARG A 260 -0.92 -21.21 -8.50
CA ARG A 260 0.03 -22.32 -8.30
C ARG A 260 0.72 -22.19 -6.95
N MET A 261 0.11 -22.78 -5.93
CA MET A 261 0.68 -22.93 -4.59
C MET A 261 0.92 -24.41 -4.28
N SER A 262 1.94 -24.71 -3.47
CA SER A 262 2.09 -26.06 -2.91
C SER A 262 0.85 -26.43 -2.06
N PRO A 263 0.50 -27.72 -1.90
CA PRO A 263 -0.67 -28.13 -1.13
C PRO A 263 -0.69 -27.58 0.31
N VAL A 264 0.49 -27.53 0.93
CA VAL A 264 0.69 -26.93 2.27
C VAL A 264 0.48 -25.42 2.23
N ALA A 265 1.07 -24.71 1.26
CA ALA A 265 0.87 -23.27 1.10
C ALA A 265 -0.58 -22.91 0.76
N ARG A 266 -1.31 -23.78 0.05
CA ARG A 266 -2.73 -23.61 -0.26
C ARG A 266 -3.61 -23.79 0.98
N LEU A 267 -3.33 -24.80 1.80
CA LEU A 267 -4.05 -25.04 3.06
C LEU A 267 -3.79 -23.91 4.07
N VAL A 268 -2.52 -23.53 4.24
CA VAL A 268 -2.12 -22.40 5.09
C VAL A 268 -2.69 -21.10 4.55
N GLY A 269 -2.57 -20.81 3.25
CA GLY A 269 -3.07 -19.60 2.60
C GLY A 269 -4.58 -19.43 2.73
N ARG A 270 -5.38 -20.49 2.56
CA ARG A 270 -6.85 -20.44 2.75
C ARG A 270 -7.24 -20.02 4.18
N GLN A 271 -6.43 -20.40 5.16
CA GLN A 271 -6.70 -20.19 6.57
C GLN A 271 -6.11 -18.88 7.10
N VAL A 272 -4.88 -18.58 6.70
CA VAL A 272 -4.14 -17.33 6.95
C VAL A 272 -4.87 -16.14 6.34
N ARG A 273 -5.54 -16.30 5.20
CA ARG A 273 -6.28 -15.23 4.51
C ARG A 273 -7.44 -14.64 5.32
N ARG A 274 -8.06 -15.41 6.22
CA ARG A 274 -9.08 -14.89 7.15
C ARG A 274 -8.49 -14.13 8.33
N THR A 275 -7.17 -14.14 8.48
CA THR A 275 -6.50 -13.81 9.73
C THR A 275 -5.42 -12.75 9.59
N ILE A 276 -4.73 -12.71 8.44
CA ILE A 276 -3.53 -11.88 8.24
C ILE A 276 -3.79 -10.68 7.32
N PHE A 277 -4.74 -10.79 6.39
CA PHE A 277 -5.06 -9.70 5.48
C PHE A 277 -6.36 -9.06 5.93
N GLY A 278 -6.39 -8.12 6.88
CA GLY A 278 -7.53 -7.21 7.10
C GLY A 278 -8.95 -7.79 7.39
N ALA A 279 -9.22 -9.09 7.32
CA ALA A 279 -10.59 -9.61 7.44
C ALA A 279 -11.20 -9.32 8.82
N LYS A 280 -10.38 -9.26 9.87
CA LYS A 280 -10.82 -8.81 11.18
C LYS A 280 -11.32 -7.36 11.18
N PHE A 281 -10.74 -6.48 10.36
CA PHE A 281 -11.22 -5.09 10.18
C PHE A 281 -12.64 -5.04 9.64
N ALA A 282 -13.04 -6.02 8.83
CA ALA A 282 -14.40 -6.17 8.32
C ALA A 282 -15.33 -7.01 9.21
N GLY A 283 -14.88 -7.38 10.42
CA GLY A 283 -15.67 -8.11 11.41
C GLY A 283 -15.61 -9.64 11.30
N PHE A 284 -14.68 -10.21 10.53
CA PHE A 284 -14.53 -11.67 10.45
C PHE A 284 -13.68 -12.20 11.63
N PRO A 285 -14.24 -13.03 12.54
CA PRO A 285 -13.49 -13.55 13.68
C PRO A 285 -12.51 -14.66 13.29
N ASP A 286 -11.50 -14.90 14.16
CA ASP A 286 -10.62 -16.06 14.03
C ASP A 286 -11.42 -17.36 14.19
N THR A 287 -11.27 -18.28 13.25
CA THR A 287 -11.86 -19.62 13.35
C THR A 287 -11.14 -20.48 14.41
N ALA A 288 -11.74 -21.59 14.84
CA ALA A 288 -11.13 -22.51 15.81
C ALA A 288 -9.75 -23.03 15.35
N LEU A 289 -9.64 -23.41 14.08
CA LEU A 289 -8.37 -23.85 13.48
C LEU A 289 -7.34 -22.71 13.44
N THR A 290 -7.76 -21.47 13.14
CA THR A 290 -6.86 -20.30 13.22
C THR A 290 -6.31 -20.11 14.63
N LYS A 291 -7.19 -20.17 15.66
CA LYS A 291 -6.79 -20.04 17.06
C LYS A 291 -5.79 -21.13 17.44
N ALA A 292 -6.00 -22.36 16.98
CA ALA A 292 -5.07 -23.48 17.20
C ALA A 292 -3.71 -23.25 16.51
N LEU A 293 -3.70 -22.80 15.25
CA LEU A 293 -2.47 -22.50 14.51
C LEU A 293 -1.67 -21.36 15.14
N LYS A 294 -2.34 -20.32 15.66
CA LYS A 294 -1.68 -19.24 16.43
C LYS A 294 -1.06 -19.75 17.71
N LYS A 295 -1.79 -20.58 18.47
CA LYS A 295 -1.28 -21.20 19.70
C LYS A 295 -0.07 -22.10 19.44
N ALA A 296 -0.03 -22.75 18.27
CA ALA A 296 1.08 -23.59 17.85
C ALA A 296 2.26 -22.81 17.23
N GLY A 297 2.20 -21.48 17.14
CA GLY A 297 3.24 -20.66 16.51
C GLY A 297 3.35 -20.82 14.99
N ALA A 298 2.40 -21.51 14.36
CA ALA A 298 2.38 -21.76 12.91
C ALA A 298 1.84 -20.56 12.11
N VAL A 299 1.09 -19.67 12.77
CA VAL A 299 0.56 -18.42 12.20
C VAL A 299 0.83 -17.30 13.22
N PRO A 300 1.46 -16.18 12.83
CA PRO A 300 1.72 -15.09 13.76
C PRO A 300 0.41 -14.46 14.27
N SER A 301 0.43 -14.01 15.53
CA SER A 301 -0.63 -13.16 16.06
C SER A 301 -0.33 -11.72 15.66
N LEU A 302 -1.04 -11.19 14.65
CA LEU A 302 -1.00 -9.75 14.38
C LEU A 302 -1.56 -9.00 15.60
N GLN A 303 -0.70 -8.19 16.24
CA GLN A 303 -1.09 -7.20 17.24
C GLN A 303 -1.31 -5.86 16.53
N GLY A 304 -2.34 -5.11 16.92
CA GLY A 304 -2.70 -3.82 16.30
C GLY A 304 -3.41 -4.00 14.95
N LEU A 305 -4.68 -4.40 14.99
CA LEU A 305 -5.51 -4.37 13.78
C LEU A 305 -5.76 -2.93 13.34
N PRO A 306 -6.03 -2.68 12.04
CA PRO A 306 -6.53 -1.40 11.58
C PRO A 306 -7.75 -0.98 12.41
N ASP A 307 -7.75 0.24 12.92
CA ASP A 307 -8.94 0.89 13.49
C ASP A 307 -9.67 1.70 12.40
N SER A 308 -8.91 2.24 11.44
CA SER A 308 -9.46 2.98 10.30
C SER A 308 -8.58 2.89 9.05
N TYR A 309 -9.16 3.23 7.90
CA TYR A 309 -8.44 3.58 6.67
C TYR A 309 -8.72 5.05 6.36
N ARG A 310 -7.67 5.81 6.05
CA ARG A 310 -7.77 7.25 5.84
C ARG A 310 -7.07 7.65 4.55
N HIS A 311 -7.68 8.56 3.82
CA HIS A 311 -7.07 9.30 2.72
C HIS A 311 -6.74 10.71 3.20
N HIS A 312 -5.49 11.13 3.03
CA HIS A 312 -5.02 12.49 3.28
C HIS A 312 -4.42 13.08 2.03
N ILE A 313 -4.58 14.39 1.84
CA ILE A 313 -3.86 15.13 0.80
C ILE A 313 -3.19 16.34 1.43
N ALA A 314 -1.91 16.51 1.10
CA ALA A 314 -1.17 17.71 1.40
C ALA A 314 -0.69 18.41 0.13
N ARG A 315 -0.43 19.70 0.25
CA ARG A 315 0.19 20.52 -0.78
C ARG A 315 1.48 21.13 -0.23
N LYS A 316 2.57 21.09 -0.99
CA LYS A 316 3.81 21.76 -0.61
C LYS A 316 3.64 23.28 -0.70
N GLY A 317 4.05 23.96 0.37
CA GLY A 317 4.06 25.43 0.48
C GLY A 317 5.01 26.14 -0.48
#